data_AF-A0AAV1JN35-F1
#
_entry.id   AF-A0AAV1JN35-F1
#
_cell.length_a   1.000
_cell.length_b   1.000
_cell.length_c   1.000
_cell.angle_alpha   90.00
_cell.angle_beta   90.00
_cell.angle_gamma   90.00
#
_symmetry.space_group_name_H-M   'P 1'
#
loop_
_entity.id
_entity.type
_entity.pdbx_description
1 polymer ?
#
loop_
_entity_poly.entity_id
_entity_poly.type
_entity_poly.pdbx_seq_one_letter_code
_entity_poly.pdbx_strand_id
1 'polypeptide(L)'
;MLNIHKIWLFSSLCVVGIVVLYFQSEVTRLEDNYRKLEFKLLQSHSESRQFFPKALEREDDDLVVIYNRVPKTGSTSFVGVAYDLCKKNHFKVLHINITANMHVLSLSNQYKFAQNVTKWREIKPALYHGHMAFLNFDRLGTASKPIFINLIRKPLDRLVSYYYFLRHGDNFRPHLVRKKHGDKMTFDECVEKGQPDCDPSNMWLQVPFFCGHAAECWKPGNQWALDRAKHNLINHYLLVGVTEEMLDFISVLEAVLPRLFKGATEHYLSSNKSHLRQTSSKINPTQDTIAKIQKSDIWKMENELYEFAYEHFKFVKRKMLMKDVNSVPQIYFYEKVRPK
;
A
#
# COMPACT_ATOMS: atom_id res chain seq x y z
N MET A 1 -47.19 -26.92 -63.84
CA MET A 1 -46.26 -25.85 -64.22
C MET A 1 -46.10 -24.92 -63.04
N LEU A 2 -44.97 -24.97 -62.33
CA LEU A 2 -44.67 -24.03 -61.26
C LEU A 2 -44.65 -22.62 -61.85
N ASN A 3 -45.41 -21.71 -61.24
CA ASN A 3 -45.68 -20.38 -61.77
C ASN A 3 -44.45 -19.49 -61.54
N ILE A 4 -43.48 -19.55 -62.48
CA ILE A 4 -42.18 -18.86 -62.48
C ILE A 4 -42.31 -17.38 -62.12
N HIS A 5 -43.43 -16.75 -62.48
CA HIS A 5 -43.75 -15.36 -62.14
C HIS A 5 -43.83 -15.10 -60.63
N LYS A 6 -44.37 -16.02 -59.84
CA LYS A 6 -44.48 -15.87 -58.37
C LYS A 6 -43.12 -16.00 -57.67
N ILE A 7 -42.23 -16.84 -58.20
CA ILE A 7 -40.87 -17.01 -57.69
C ILE A 7 -40.03 -15.77 -58.00
N TRP A 8 -40.18 -15.19 -59.18
CA TRP A 8 -39.51 -13.93 -59.55
C TRP A 8 -39.97 -12.74 -58.70
N LEU A 9 -41.27 -12.63 -58.44
CA LEU A 9 -41.83 -11.60 -57.55
C LEU A 9 -41.33 -11.74 -56.11
N PHE A 10 -41.30 -12.96 -55.58
CA PHE A 10 -40.79 -13.22 -54.24
C PHE A 10 -39.29 -12.94 -54.13
N SER A 11 -38.50 -13.37 -55.11
CA SER A 11 -37.06 -13.07 -55.19
C SER A 11 -36.80 -11.57 -55.24
N SER A 12 -37.55 -10.83 -56.06
CA SER A 12 -37.46 -9.37 -56.15
C SER A 12 -37.79 -8.68 -54.82
N LEU A 13 -38.84 -9.13 -54.11
CA LEU A 13 -39.20 -8.62 -52.78
C LEU A 13 -38.12 -8.92 -51.73
N CYS A 14 -37.50 -10.10 -51.76
CA CYS A 14 -36.39 -10.44 -50.88
C CYS A 14 -35.17 -9.56 -51.11
N VAL A 15 -34.82 -9.28 -52.38
CA VAL A 15 -33.71 -8.38 -52.72
C VAL A 15 -33.99 -6.96 -52.21
N VAL A 16 -35.20 -6.45 -52.41
CA VAL A 16 -35.60 -5.14 -51.86
C VAL A 16 -35.51 -5.12 -50.34
N GLY A 17 -35.96 -6.19 -49.66
CA GLY A 17 -35.85 -6.31 -48.20
C GLY A 17 -34.40 -6.27 -47.70
N ILE A 18 -33.49 -6.98 -48.36
CA ILE A 18 -32.06 -6.98 -48.01
C ILE A 18 -31.44 -5.58 -48.23
N VAL A 19 -31.79 -4.91 -49.33
CA VAL A 19 -31.31 -3.55 -49.62
C VAL A 19 -31.79 -2.57 -48.55
N VAL A 20 -33.07 -2.65 -48.14
CA VAL A 20 -33.61 -1.80 -47.07
C VAL A 20 -32.90 -2.05 -45.73
N LEU A 21 -32.67 -3.31 -45.36
CA LEU A 21 -31.96 -3.65 -44.13
C LEU A 21 -30.50 -3.17 -44.15
N TYR A 22 -29.82 -3.26 -45.30
CA TYR A 22 -28.47 -2.73 -45.47
C TYR A 22 -28.43 -1.22 -45.23
N PHE A 23 -29.36 -0.47 -45.84
CA PHE A 23 -29.43 0.98 -45.65
C PHE A 23 -29.80 1.36 -44.20
N GLN A 24 -30.69 0.63 -43.53
CA GLN A 24 -31.00 0.87 -42.12
C GLN A 24 -29.78 0.63 -41.20
N SER A 25 -29.03 -0.44 -41.45
CA SER A 25 -27.78 -0.70 -40.74
C SER A 25 -26.78 0.45 -40.93
N GLU A 26 -26.69 0.97 -42.16
CA GLU A 26 -25.71 2.00 -42.47
C GLU A 26 -26.07 3.38 -41.93
N VAL A 27 -27.36 3.72 -41.92
CA VAL A 27 -27.87 4.91 -41.23
C VAL A 27 -27.59 4.82 -39.73
N THR A 28 -27.82 3.66 -39.11
CA THR A 28 -27.52 3.46 -37.68
C THR A 28 -26.03 3.64 -37.39
N ARG A 29 -25.15 3.13 -38.26
CA ARG A 29 -23.69 3.29 -38.14
C ARG A 29 -23.27 4.75 -38.28
N LEU A 30 -23.89 5.48 -39.21
CA LEU A 30 -23.66 6.92 -39.42
C LEU A 30 -24.10 7.75 -38.21
N GLU A 31 -25.26 7.45 -37.63
CA GLU A 31 -25.75 8.11 -36.42
C GLU A 31 -24.80 7.89 -35.22
N ASP A 32 -24.30 6.67 -35.04
CA ASP A 32 -23.35 6.35 -33.97
C ASP A 32 -22.00 7.08 -34.16
N ASN A 33 -21.54 7.20 -35.41
CA ASN A 33 -20.34 7.97 -35.75
C ASN A 33 -20.54 9.48 -35.55
N TYR A 34 -21.72 10.01 -35.89
CA TYR A 34 -22.06 11.41 -35.66
C TYR A 34 -22.08 11.73 -34.17
N ARG A 35 -22.70 10.88 -33.34
CA ARG A 35 -22.69 11.04 -31.86
C ARG A 35 -21.27 11.02 -31.29
N LYS A 36 -20.39 10.14 -31.77
CA LYS A 36 -18.97 10.11 -31.38
C LYS A 36 -18.24 11.40 -31.77
N LEU A 37 -18.56 11.96 -32.93
CA LEU A 37 -17.96 13.21 -33.40
C LEU A 37 -18.46 14.41 -32.58
N GLU A 38 -19.77 14.48 -32.31
CA GLU A 38 -20.38 15.51 -31.46
C GLU A 38 -19.82 15.47 -30.04
N PHE A 39 -19.64 14.28 -29.47
CA PHE A 39 -18.96 14.10 -28.18
C PHE A 39 -17.52 14.62 -28.20
N LYS A 40 -16.74 14.31 -29.24
CA LYS A 40 -15.37 14.84 -29.41
C LYS A 40 -15.33 16.36 -29.60
N LEU A 41 -16.31 16.93 -30.29
CA LEU A 41 -16.41 18.37 -30.52
C LEU A 41 -16.78 19.11 -29.22
N LEU A 42 -17.72 18.57 -28.43
CA LEU A 42 -18.05 19.06 -27.10
C LEU A 42 -16.84 18.99 -26.16
N GLN A 43 -16.06 17.91 -26.25
CA GLN A 43 -14.82 17.75 -25.50
C GLN A 43 -13.77 18.82 -25.91
N SER A 44 -13.57 19.08 -27.21
CA SER A 44 -12.58 20.10 -27.64
C SER A 44 -13.00 21.54 -27.31
N HIS A 45 -14.30 21.86 -27.33
CA HIS A 45 -14.80 23.16 -26.89
C HIS A 45 -14.65 23.36 -25.37
N SER A 46 -14.78 22.29 -24.59
CA SER A 46 -14.54 22.26 -23.14
C SER A 46 -13.06 22.48 -22.79
N GLU A 47 -12.14 21.93 -23.58
CA GLU A 47 -10.68 22.04 -23.34
C GLU A 47 -10.19 23.50 -23.39
N SER A 48 -10.81 24.37 -24.19
CA SER A 48 -10.41 25.79 -24.32
C SER A 48 -10.60 26.64 -23.05
N ARG A 49 -11.35 26.16 -22.05
CA ARG A 49 -11.64 26.88 -20.79
C ARG A 49 -11.17 26.15 -19.53
N GLN A 50 -10.54 24.99 -19.67
CA GLN A 50 -10.04 24.22 -18.53
C GLN A 50 -8.59 24.58 -18.24
N PHE A 51 -8.35 25.20 -17.08
CA PHE A 51 -7.00 25.35 -16.56
C PHE A 51 -6.64 24.11 -15.74
N PHE A 52 -5.93 23.17 -16.35
CA PHE A 52 -5.26 22.12 -15.61
C PHE A 52 -4.00 22.72 -14.99
N PRO A 53 -3.84 22.71 -13.65
CA PRO A 53 -2.56 23.10 -13.05
C PRO A 53 -1.47 22.23 -13.67
N LYS A 54 -0.42 22.84 -14.23
CA LYS A 54 0.80 22.09 -14.52
C LYS A 54 1.27 21.47 -13.20
N ALA A 55 1.61 20.18 -13.23
CA ALA A 55 2.28 19.53 -12.10
C ALA A 55 3.46 20.42 -11.67
N LEU A 56 3.47 20.82 -10.41
CA LEU A 56 4.46 21.71 -9.84
C LEU A 56 5.80 20.98 -9.80
N GLU A 57 6.60 21.09 -10.87
CA GLU A 57 7.86 20.35 -11.03
C GLU A 57 8.96 20.74 -10.02
N ARG A 58 8.75 21.77 -9.19
CA ARG A 58 9.79 22.35 -8.30
C ARG A 58 9.44 22.45 -6.80
N GLU A 59 8.24 22.09 -6.35
CA GLU A 59 7.85 22.30 -4.93
C GLU A 59 8.01 21.07 -4.02
N ASP A 60 8.28 19.88 -4.57
CA ASP A 60 8.35 18.64 -3.79
C ASP A 60 9.74 18.35 -3.18
N ASP A 61 10.68 19.30 -3.24
CA ASP A 61 12.01 19.13 -2.63
C ASP A 61 11.97 19.18 -1.10
N ASP A 62 10.89 19.66 -0.49
CA ASP A 62 10.66 19.59 0.96
C ASP A 62 9.94 18.31 1.41
N LEU A 63 9.65 17.38 0.49
CA LEU A 63 8.92 16.14 0.75
C LEU A 63 9.69 15.21 1.68
N VAL A 64 9.02 14.79 2.76
CA VAL A 64 9.55 13.79 3.69
C VAL A 64 8.54 12.69 3.91
N VAL A 65 8.96 11.45 3.68
CA VAL A 65 8.20 10.24 3.96
C VAL A 65 8.82 9.50 5.14
N ILE A 66 8.01 9.09 6.11
CA ILE A 66 8.39 8.20 7.20
C ILE A 66 7.72 6.85 7.01
N TYR A 67 8.55 5.81 6.87
CA TYR A 67 8.15 4.42 6.93
C TYR A 67 8.58 3.82 8.28
N ASN A 68 7.72 3.95 9.30
CA ASN A 68 7.97 3.38 10.64
C ASN A 68 7.68 1.86 10.64
N ARG A 69 8.55 1.15 9.94
CA ARG A 69 8.38 -0.24 9.50
C ARG A 69 8.15 -1.23 10.64
N VAL A 70 7.07 -2.01 10.53
CA VAL A 70 6.81 -3.17 11.38
C VAL A 70 7.80 -4.31 11.05
N PRO A 71 8.35 -5.02 12.05
CA PRO A 71 9.16 -6.22 11.82
C PRO A 71 8.39 -7.34 11.10
N LYS A 72 9.06 -8.04 10.17
CA LYS A 72 8.57 -9.24 9.46
C LYS A 72 7.33 -9.04 8.56
N THR A 73 7.14 -7.83 8.05
CA THR A 73 6.07 -7.44 7.10
C THR A 73 6.60 -7.14 5.68
N GLY A 74 7.68 -7.82 5.26
CA GLY A 74 8.29 -7.57 3.94
C GLY A 74 9.05 -6.23 3.83
N SER A 75 9.24 -5.53 4.95
CA SER A 75 9.88 -4.20 5.01
C SER A 75 11.29 -4.12 4.42
N THR A 76 12.04 -5.22 4.32
CA THR A 76 13.37 -5.22 3.69
C THR A 76 13.28 -5.17 2.16
N SER A 77 12.32 -5.90 1.57
CA SER A 77 12.07 -5.82 0.12
C SER A 77 11.64 -4.42 -0.29
N PHE A 78 10.64 -3.85 0.38
CA PHE A 78 10.13 -2.52 0.05
C PHE A 78 11.20 -1.43 0.17
N VAL A 79 11.96 -1.43 1.26
CA VAL A 79 13.07 -0.47 1.44
C VAL A 79 14.19 -0.70 0.42
N GLY A 80 14.41 -1.94 -0.04
CA GLY A 80 15.33 -2.25 -1.12
C GLY A 80 14.98 -1.51 -2.41
N VAL A 81 13.70 -1.44 -2.77
CA VAL A 81 13.21 -0.64 -3.92
C VAL A 81 13.55 0.84 -3.71
N ALA A 82 13.26 1.40 -2.53
CA ALA A 82 13.58 2.79 -2.25
C ALA A 82 15.10 3.10 -2.36
N TYR A 83 15.96 2.21 -1.86
CA TYR A 83 17.42 2.36 -1.99
C TYR A 83 17.91 2.29 -3.43
N ASP A 84 17.33 1.41 -4.24
CA ASP A 84 17.72 1.28 -5.65
C ASP A 84 17.24 2.49 -6.49
N LEU A 85 16.07 3.06 -6.16
CA LEU A 85 15.50 4.22 -6.89
C LEU A 85 16.06 5.58 -6.43
N CYS A 86 16.59 5.71 -5.22
CA CYS A 86 16.92 7.01 -4.64
C CYS A 86 17.92 7.83 -5.46
N LYS A 87 18.85 7.17 -6.15
CA LYS A 87 19.79 7.82 -7.07
C LYS A 87 19.09 8.34 -8.32
N LYS A 88 18.26 7.51 -8.95
CA LYS A 88 17.52 7.83 -10.19
C LYS A 88 16.49 8.93 -9.97
N ASN A 89 15.82 8.88 -8.83
CA ASN A 89 14.75 9.81 -8.47
C ASN A 89 15.26 10.94 -7.56
N HIS A 90 16.57 11.13 -7.38
CA HIS A 90 17.15 12.27 -6.64
C HIS A 90 16.52 12.54 -5.25
N PHE A 91 16.47 11.52 -4.38
CA PHE A 91 16.05 11.66 -2.98
C PHE A 91 16.99 10.88 -2.04
N LYS A 92 16.90 11.10 -0.72
CA LYS A 92 17.73 10.41 0.27
C LYS A 92 16.95 9.32 0.99
N VAL A 93 17.61 8.22 1.36
CA VAL A 93 17.03 7.16 2.19
C VAL A 93 17.83 7.03 3.48
N LEU A 94 17.17 7.21 4.63
CA LEU A 94 17.81 7.22 5.94
C LEU A 94 17.24 6.09 6.81
N HIS A 95 18.13 5.29 7.40
CA HIS A 95 17.74 4.29 8.39
C HIS A 95 17.83 4.87 9.80
N ILE A 96 16.73 4.80 10.56
CA ILE A 96 16.66 5.21 11.96
C ILE A 96 17.05 4.00 12.82
N ASN A 97 18.25 4.04 13.39
CA ASN A 97 18.70 3.05 14.35
C ASN A 97 18.36 3.51 15.78
N ILE A 98 17.65 2.67 16.55
CA ILE A 98 17.26 2.95 17.92
C ILE A 98 17.95 1.95 18.85
N THR A 99 18.59 2.47 19.89
CA THR A 99 19.29 1.65 20.90
C THR A 99 18.39 0.55 21.43
N ALA A 100 18.95 -0.66 21.53
CA ALA A 100 18.25 -1.87 21.98
C ALA A 100 16.98 -2.24 21.18
N ASN A 101 16.79 -1.67 19.97
CA ASN A 101 15.57 -1.81 19.17
C ASN A 101 14.30 -1.42 19.94
N MET A 102 14.40 -0.44 20.85
CA MET A 102 13.23 0.10 21.52
C MET A 102 12.28 0.73 20.49
N HIS A 103 10.99 0.49 20.65
CA HIS A 103 9.97 1.03 19.75
C HIS A 103 9.40 2.38 20.21
N VAL A 104 9.68 2.76 21.46
CA VAL A 104 9.22 4.02 22.07
C VAL A 104 10.42 4.91 22.33
N LEU A 105 10.37 6.12 21.78
CA LEU A 105 11.34 7.17 22.08
C LEU A 105 10.94 7.93 23.35
N SER A 106 11.93 8.37 24.13
CA SER A 106 11.71 9.34 25.21
C SER A 106 11.21 10.67 24.64
N LEU A 107 10.50 11.48 25.43
CA LEU A 107 9.95 12.76 24.97
C LEU A 107 11.03 13.70 24.39
N SER A 108 12.22 13.74 25.01
CA SER A 108 13.37 14.50 24.48
C SER A 108 13.81 14.01 23.10
N ASN A 109 13.87 12.68 22.90
CA ASN A 109 14.24 12.09 21.62
C ASN A 109 13.13 12.26 20.57
N GLN A 110 11.86 12.20 20.96
CA GLN A 110 10.72 12.51 20.09
C GLN A 110 10.84 13.94 19.55
N TYR A 111 11.05 14.92 20.44
CA TYR A 111 11.22 16.32 20.06
C TYR A 111 12.43 16.50 19.13
N LYS A 112 13.62 16.01 19.52
CA LYS A 112 14.84 16.10 18.70
C LYS A 112 14.65 15.47 17.32
N PHE A 113 14.06 14.28 17.26
CA PHE A 113 13.79 13.59 16.00
C PHE A 113 12.87 14.42 15.10
N ALA A 114 11.76 14.94 15.64
CA ALA A 114 10.82 15.74 14.87
C ALA A 114 11.45 17.05 14.36
N GLN A 115 12.28 17.71 15.17
CA GLN A 115 13.03 18.90 14.76
C GLN A 115 14.05 18.57 13.64
N ASN A 116 14.79 17.47 13.76
CA ASN A 116 15.75 17.04 12.73
C ASN A 116 15.05 16.74 11.40
N VAL A 117 13.97 15.95 11.44
CA VAL A 117 13.21 15.56 10.24
C VAL A 117 12.66 16.78 9.50
N THR A 118 12.23 17.81 10.23
CA THR A 118 11.56 18.97 9.64
C THR A 118 12.52 20.07 9.19
N LYS A 119 13.64 20.26 9.90
CA LYS A 119 14.59 21.36 9.68
C LYS A 119 15.81 21.00 8.84
N TRP A 120 16.16 19.71 8.73
CA TRP A 120 17.35 19.30 7.97
C TRP A 120 17.08 19.35 6.46
N ARG A 121 17.31 20.51 5.84
CA ARG A 121 16.95 20.78 4.44
C ARG A 121 17.83 20.03 3.44
N GLU A 122 19.11 19.85 3.75
CA GLU A 122 20.12 19.27 2.86
C GLU A 122 19.88 17.80 2.49
N ILE A 123 19.06 17.10 3.28
CA ILE A 123 18.70 15.70 3.04
C ILE A 123 17.35 15.54 2.36
N LYS A 124 16.59 16.62 2.17
CA LYS A 124 15.29 16.54 1.52
C LYS A 124 15.44 16.57 -0.01
N PRO A 125 14.54 15.89 -0.74
CA PRO A 125 13.48 15.03 -0.24
C PRO A 125 14.02 13.71 0.32
N ALA A 126 13.33 13.15 1.32
CA ALA A 126 13.84 12.02 2.10
C ALA A 126 12.78 10.95 2.41
N LEU A 127 13.20 9.68 2.39
CA LEU A 127 12.49 8.56 2.99
C LEU A 127 13.26 8.08 4.23
N TYR A 128 12.67 8.29 5.40
CA TYR A 128 13.17 7.72 6.65
C TYR A 128 12.50 6.38 6.91
N HIS A 129 13.25 5.37 7.34
CA HIS A 129 12.69 4.10 7.76
C HIS A 129 13.34 3.56 9.02
N GLY A 130 12.56 2.94 9.90
CA GLY A 130 13.07 2.35 11.13
C GLY A 130 11.98 1.73 12.00
N HIS A 131 12.39 0.96 12.99
CA HIS A 131 11.48 0.22 13.87
C HIS A 131 11.04 1.07 15.07
N MET A 132 10.07 1.95 14.85
CA MET A 132 9.48 2.79 15.90
C MET A 132 7.96 2.86 15.78
N ALA A 133 7.28 3.13 16.89
CA ALA A 133 5.87 3.43 16.87
C ALA A 133 5.58 4.79 16.24
N PHE A 134 4.33 4.99 15.85
CA PHE A 134 3.83 6.24 15.29
C PHE A 134 4.17 7.41 16.20
N LEU A 135 4.75 8.45 15.60
CA LEU A 135 5.06 9.70 16.26
C LEU A 135 4.16 10.79 15.71
N ASN A 136 3.34 11.40 16.57
CA ASN A 136 2.51 12.51 16.17
C ASN A 136 3.32 13.82 16.21
N PHE A 137 3.68 14.33 15.03
CA PHE A 137 4.43 15.57 14.84
C PHE A 137 3.66 16.82 15.29
N ASP A 138 2.32 16.77 15.28
CA ASP A 138 1.45 17.91 15.62
C ASP A 138 1.66 18.38 17.05
N ARG A 139 1.92 17.45 17.97
CA ARG A 139 2.17 17.79 19.38
C ARG A 139 3.56 18.40 19.62
N LEU A 140 4.46 18.33 18.63
CA LEU A 140 5.88 18.64 18.78
C LEU A 140 6.26 20.01 18.22
N GLY A 141 5.28 20.81 17.78
CA GLY A 141 5.50 22.18 17.31
C GLY A 141 6.37 22.26 16.05
N THR A 142 6.16 21.35 15.10
CA THR A 142 6.92 21.33 13.84
C THR A 142 6.26 22.20 12.78
N ALA A 143 7.09 22.83 11.93
CA ALA A 143 6.60 23.71 10.86
C ALA A 143 5.98 22.94 9.69
N SER A 144 6.37 21.68 9.49
CA SER A 144 5.82 20.78 8.48
C SER A 144 5.56 19.40 9.06
N LYS A 145 4.73 18.62 8.37
CA LYS A 145 4.38 17.25 8.74
C LYS A 145 4.93 16.29 7.68
N PRO A 146 5.67 15.24 8.07
CA PRO A 146 6.05 14.20 7.13
C PRO A 146 4.84 13.34 6.76
N ILE A 147 4.92 12.71 5.60
CA ILE A 147 3.94 11.72 5.14
C ILE A 147 4.29 10.36 5.77
N PHE A 148 3.34 9.74 6.46
CA PHE A 148 3.53 8.38 6.96
C PHE A 148 2.99 7.34 5.98
N ILE A 149 3.74 6.26 5.79
CA ILE A 149 3.31 5.06 5.07
C ILE A 149 3.64 3.83 5.91
N ASN A 150 2.94 2.71 5.69
CA ASN A 150 3.33 1.45 6.33
C ASN A 150 2.89 0.20 5.56
N LEU A 151 3.46 -0.94 5.97
CA LEU A 151 3.12 -2.27 5.49
C LEU A 151 2.93 -3.18 6.68
N ILE A 152 1.75 -3.80 6.78
CA ILE A 152 1.41 -4.75 7.83
C ILE A 152 1.24 -6.17 7.28
N ARG A 153 1.00 -7.13 8.15
CA ARG A 153 0.83 -8.54 7.78
C ARG A 153 -0.19 -9.21 8.69
N LYS A 154 -0.76 -10.33 8.25
CA LYS A 154 -1.55 -11.20 9.12
C LYS A 154 -0.80 -11.47 10.44
N PRO A 155 -1.40 -11.25 11.61
CA PRO A 155 -0.69 -11.29 12.89
C PRO A 155 0.00 -12.62 13.17
N LEU A 156 -0.69 -13.74 12.90
CA LEU A 156 -0.14 -15.07 13.10
C LEU A 156 1.02 -15.35 12.15
N ASP A 157 0.88 -15.06 10.85
CA ASP A 157 1.94 -15.24 9.86
C ASP A 157 3.19 -14.41 10.19
N ARG A 158 2.99 -13.20 10.74
CA ARG A 158 4.07 -12.35 11.24
C ARG A 158 4.80 -13.00 12.41
N LEU A 159 4.05 -13.49 13.42
CA LEU A 159 4.62 -14.15 14.59
C LEU A 159 5.36 -15.43 14.21
N VAL A 160 4.76 -16.29 13.39
CA VAL A 160 5.39 -17.53 12.87
C VAL A 160 6.67 -17.19 12.10
N SER A 161 6.64 -16.17 11.25
CA SER A 161 7.82 -15.72 10.52
C SER A 161 8.93 -15.23 11.44
N TYR A 162 8.59 -14.57 12.55
CA TYR A 162 9.53 -14.12 13.57
C TYR A 162 10.09 -15.29 14.39
N TYR A 163 9.25 -16.24 14.79
CA TYR A 163 9.61 -17.44 15.55
C TYR A 163 10.70 -18.25 14.83
N TYR A 164 10.48 -18.58 13.56
CA TYR A 164 11.44 -19.32 12.77
C TYR A 164 12.65 -18.48 12.36
N PHE A 165 12.50 -17.17 12.24
CA PHE A 165 13.63 -16.26 11.99
C PHE A 165 14.66 -16.30 13.13
N LEU A 166 14.22 -16.38 14.39
CA LEU A 166 15.13 -16.48 15.53
C LEU A 166 15.91 -17.81 15.58
N ARG A 167 15.40 -18.85 14.90
CA ARG A 167 15.96 -20.21 14.87
C ARG A 167 16.83 -20.48 13.64
N HIS A 168 16.38 -20.03 12.47
CA HIS A 168 16.99 -20.37 11.17
C HIS A 168 17.61 -19.18 10.43
N GLY A 169 17.48 -17.96 10.97
CA GLY A 169 18.02 -16.77 10.32
C GLY A 169 17.24 -16.35 9.08
N ASP A 170 17.94 -15.68 8.16
CA ASP A 170 17.39 -15.16 6.92
C ASP A 170 18.39 -15.29 5.76
N ASN A 171 17.87 -15.23 4.53
CA ASN A 171 18.67 -15.30 3.30
C ASN A 171 19.45 -14.01 2.96
N PHE A 172 19.28 -12.93 3.71
CA PHE A 172 19.90 -11.63 3.44
C PHE A 172 21.22 -11.44 4.22
N ARG A 173 21.32 -12.03 5.41
CA ARG A 173 22.52 -12.07 6.26
C ARG A 173 22.69 -13.48 6.83
N PRO A 174 23.03 -14.49 5.99
CA PRO A 174 23.02 -15.90 6.39
C PRO A 174 24.07 -16.23 7.46
N HIS A 175 25.19 -15.51 7.49
CA HIS A 175 26.27 -15.76 8.47
C HIS A 175 25.96 -15.26 9.89
N LEU A 176 24.87 -14.51 10.08
CA LEU A 176 24.53 -13.97 11.39
C LEU A 176 23.72 -15.00 12.20
N VAL A 177 24.39 -15.62 13.18
CA VAL A 177 23.76 -16.54 14.12
C VAL A 177 22.73 -15.79 14.97
N ARG A 178 21.52 -16.34 15.05
CA ARG A 178 20.39 -15.74 15.76
C ARG A 178 20.29 -16.26 17.19
N LYS A 179 19.59 -15.51 18.05
CA LYS A 179 19.51 -15.75 19.50
C LYS A 179 19.06 -17.17 19.88
N LYS A 180 18.22 -17.80 19.06
CA LYS A 180 17.64 -19.13 19.31
C LYS A 180 18.15 -20.16 18.28
N HIS A 181 19.31 -19.92 17.68
CA HIS A 181 19.88 -20.84 16.70
C HIS A 181 20.13 -22.22 17.32
N GLY A 182 19.79 -23.28 16.58
CA GLY A 182 19.91 -24.67 17.04
C GLY A 182 18.68 -25.22 17.77
N ASP A 183 17.72 -24.37 18.14
CA ASP A 183 16.42 -24.82 18.63
C ASP A 183 15.61 -25.43 17.48
N LYS A 184 15.22 -26.70 17.65
CA LYS A 184 14.49 -27.51 16.66
C LYS A 184 12.98 -27.57 16.93
N MET A 185 12.51 -27.00 18.05
CA MET A 185 11.10 -27.03 18.42
C MET A 185 10.24 -26.32 17.37
N THR A 186 9.21 -27.00 16.88
CA THR A 186 8.27 -26.40 15.92
C THR A 186 7.37 -25.38 16.59
N PHE A 187 6.72 -24.52 15.81
CA PHE A 187 5.77 -23.55 16.35
C PHE A 187 4.58 -24.26 17.00
N ASP A 188 4.09 -25.35 16.39
CA ASP A 188 3.01 -26.16 16.93
C ASP A 188 3.37 -26.78 18.29
N GLU A 189 4.55 -27.41 18.40
CA GLU A 189 5.06 -27.95 19.68
C GLU A 189 5.22 -26.87 20.73
N CYS A 190 5.68 -25.67 20.33
CA CYS A 190 5.79 -24.53 21.22
C CYS A 190 4.43 -24.15 21.81
N VAL A 191 3.40 -24.05 20.95
CA VAL A 191 2.04 -23.66 21.35
C VAL A 191 1.37 -24.74 22.19
N GLU A 192 1.61 -26.01 21.88
CA GLU A 192 1.14 -27.14 22.68
C GLU A 192 1.73 -27.10 24.09
N LYS A 193 3.04 -26.88 24.19
CA LYS A 193 3.79 -26.81 25.45
C LYS A 193 3.67 -25.46 26.19
N GLY A 194 2.93 -24.50 25.66
CA GLY A 194 2.73 -23.18 26.29
C GLY A 194 4.02 -22.38 26.48
N GLN A 195 4.95 -22.46 25.52
CA GLN A 195 6.27 -21.85 25.64
C GLN A 195 6.23 -20.32 25.36
N PRO A 196 7.11 -19.51 26.00
CA PRO A 196 7.06 -18.05 25.87
C PRO A 196 7.25 -17.49 24.46
N ASP A 197 8.01 -18.19 23.60
CA ASP A 197 8.35 -17.70 22.25
C ASP A 197 7.16 -17.68 21.27
N CYS A 198 6.08 -18.42 21.58
CA CYS A 198 4.85 -18.54 20.77
C CYS A 198 3.60 -18.08 21.52
N ASP A 199 3.79 -17.46 22.70
CA ASP A 199 2.69 -16.89 23.46
C ASP A 199 1.92 -15.85 22.60
N PRO A 200 0.57 -15.88 22.57
CA PRO A 200 -0.22 -14.93 21.79
C PRO A 200 0.05 -13.46 22.11
N SER A 201 0.49 -13.11 23.32
CA SER A 201 0.88 -11.75 23.71
C SER A 201 1.99 -11.18 22.81
N ASN A 202 2.86 -12.02 22.25
CA ASN A 202 3.90 -11.61 21.28
C ASN A 202 3.34 -11.15 19.93
N MET A 203 2.04 -11.36 19.67
CA MET A 203 1.38 -10.79 18.50
C MET A 203 1.12 -9.29 18.65
N TRP A 204 0.98 -8.78 19.88
CA TRP A 204 0.71 -7.37 20.19
C TRP A 204 1.90 -6.49 19.80
N LEU A 205 1.89 -6.03 18.55
CA LEU A 205 2.97 -5.29 17.94
C LEU A 205 2.47 -4.31 16.88
N GLN A 206 1.55 -4.71 16.00
CA GLN A 206 1.08 -3.81 14.95
C GLN A 206 0.18 -2.74 15.56
N VAL A 207 -0.71 -3.13 16.48
CA VAL A 207 -1.54 -2.16 17.24
C VAL A 207 -0.70 -1.07 17.90
N PRO A 208 0.30 -1.37 18.76
CA PRO A 208 1.13 -0.33 19.35
C PRO A 208 1.92 0.50 18.33
N PHE A 209 2.36 -0.09 17.21
CA PHE A 209 3.07 0.64 16.16
C PHE A 209 2.23 1.75 15.52
N PHE A 210 0.92 1.57 15.37
CA PHE A 210 0.01 2.62 14.89
C PHE A 210 -0.55 3.48 16.02
N CYS A 211 -0.78 2.91 17.20
CA CYS A 211 -1.27 3.65 18.38
C CYS A 211 -0.27 4.72 18.83
N GLY A 212 1.03 4.40 18.84
CA GLY A 212 2.11 5.35 19.06
C GLY A 212 2.82 5.23 20.42
N HIS A 213 3.23 6.38 20.95
CA HIS A 213 4.14 6.46 22.11
C HIS A 213 3.42 6.55 23.48
N ALA A 214 2.09 6.39 23.53
CA ALA A 214 1.34 6.44 24.79
C ALA A 214 1.47 5.13 25.58
N ALA A 215 1.47 5.19 26.90
CA ALA A 215 1.61 4.00 27.76
C ALA A 215 0.52 2.95 27.50
N GLU A 216 -0.72 3.38 27.29
CA GLU A 216 -1.86 2.50 27.00
C GLU A 216 -1.67 1.67 25.71
N CYS A 217 -0.90 2.18 24.73
CA CYS A 217 -0.60 1.44 23.49
C CYS A 217 0.14 0.13 23.76
N TRP A 218 0.96 0.10 24.81
CA TRP A 218 1.88 -0.99 25.12
C TRP A 218 1.34 -1.95 26.18
N LYS A 219 0.06 -1.83 26.54
CA LYS A 219 -0.67 -2.82 27.34
C LYS A 219 -1.35 -3.81 26.39
N PRO A 220 -0.91 -5.08 26.30
CA PRO A 220 -1.52 -6.06 25.41
C PRO A 220 -3.02 -6.21 25.67
N GLY A 221 -3.82 -6.21 24.60
CA GLY A 221 -5.27 -6.42 24.68
C GLY A 221 -6.07 -5.19 25.08
N ASN A 222 -5.47 -3.99 25.02
CA ASN A 222 -6.16 -2.75 25.37
C ASN A 222 -7.04 -2.24 24.22
N GLN A 223 -8.35 -2.14 24.46
CA GLN A 223 -9.32 -1.69 23.44
C GLN A 223 -9.05 -0.25 22.98
N TRP A 224 -8.71 0.65 23.91
CA TRP A 224 -8.37 2.03 23.57
C TRP A 224 -7.19 2.11 22.61
N ALA A 225 -6.22 1.21 22.75
CA ALA A 225 -5.05 1.17 21.88
C ALA A 225 -5.42 0.74 20.45
N LEU A 226 -6.32 -0.23 20.30
CA LEU A 226 -6.86 -0.65 19.00
C LEU A 226 -7.62 0.48 18.33
N ASP A 227 -8.52 1.14 19.05
CA ASP A 227 -9.32 2.25 18.52
C ASP A 227 -8.42 3.42 18.10
N ARG A 228 -7.41 3.74 18.93
CA ARG A 228 -6.42 4.77 18.61
C ARG A 228 -5.56 4.38 17.41
N ALA A 229 -5.17 3.12 17.28
CA ALA A 229 -4.42 2.62 16.13
C ALA A 229 -5.20 2.80 14.82
N LYS A 230 -6.49 2.40 14.79
CA LYS A 230 -7.37 2.61 13.64
C LYS A 230 -7.55 4.09 13.31
N HIS A 231 -7.76 4.92 14.34
CA HIS A 231 -7.88 6.37 14.17
C HIS A 231 -6.61 6.97 13.55
N ASN A 232 -5.42 6.61 14.06
CA ASN A 232 -4.17 7.12 13.52
C ASN A 232 -3.93 6.62 12.09
N LEU A 233 -4.28 5.36 11.79
CA LEU A 233 -4.17 4.79 10.45
C LEU A 233 -4.93 5.63 9.42
N ILE A 234 -6.16 6.04 9.71
CA ILE A 234 -6.97 6.84 8.77
C ILE A 234 -6.51 8.30 8.70
N ASN A 235 -6.15 8.90 9.84
CA ASN A 235 -5.94 10.35 9.92
C ASN A 235 -4.48 10.81 9.70
N HIS A 236 -3.52 9.90 9.83
CA HIS A 236 -2.10 10.26 9.83
C HIS A 236 -1.25 9.48 8.83
N TYR A 237 -1.74 8.36 8.28
CA TYR A 237 -1.03 7.61 7.25
C TYR A 237 -1.63 7.92 5.87
N LEU A 238 -0.77 8.20 4.90
CA LEU A 238 -1.18 8.34 3.50
C LEU A 238 -1.67 7.00 2.94
N LEU A 239 -0.94 5.93 3.23
CA LEU A 239 -1.25 4.59 2.75
C LEU A 239 -0.69 3.54 3.70
N VAL A 240 -1.52 2.57 4.05
CA VAL A 240 -1.10 1.35 4.74
C VAL A 240 -1.48 0.17 3.87
N GLY A 241 -0.48 -0.56 3.36
CA GLY A 241 -0.67 -1.77 2.58
C GLY A 241 -0.54 -3.03 3.43
N VAL A 242 -0.75 -4.17 2.79
CA VAL A 242 -0.53 -5.50 3.36
C VAL A 242 0.60 -6.23 2.64
N THR A 243 1.34 -7.06 3.35
CA THR A 243 2.51 -7.79 2.82
C THR A 243 2.12 -8.69 1.64
N GLU A 244 0.92 -9.26 1.69
CA GLU A 244 0.38 -10.16 0.69
C GLU A 244 0.09 -9.46 -0.66
N GLU A 245 -0.12 -8.14 -0.67
CA GLU A 245 -0.40 -7.32 -1.86
C GLU A 245 0.69 -6.22 -2.04
N MET A 246 1.96 -6.58 -1.81
CA MET A 246 3.08 -5.62 -1.87
C MET A 246 3.24 -4.95 -3.24
N LEU A 247 3.01 -5.69 -4.33
CA LEU A 247 3.07 -5.12 -5.69
C LEU A 247 2.05 -3.99 -5.84
N ASP A 248 0.79 -4.23 -5.47
CA ASP A 248 -0.26 -3.21 -5.53
C ASP A 248 0.07 -2.00 -4.65
N PHE A 249 0.64 -2.23 -3.47
CA PHE A 249 1.07 -1.14 -2.58
C PHE A 249 2.13 -0.26 -3.25
N ILE A 250 3.11 -0.87 -3.91
CA ILE A 250 4.14 -0.15 -4.66
C ILE A 250 3.52 0.62 -5.84
N SER A 251 2.61 0.00 -6.60
CA SER A 251 1.92 0.66 -7.72
C SER A 251 1.12 1.88 -7.29
N VAL A 252 0.39 1.79 -6.16
CA VAL A 252 -0.33 2.95 -5.62
C VAL A 252 0.63 4.05 -5.20
N LEU A 253 1.76 3.72 -4.54
CA LEU A 253 2.76 4.72 -4.18
C LEU A 253 3.44 5.36 -5.39
N GLU A 254 3.68 4.61 -6.46
CA GLU A 254 4.22 5.16 -7.71
C GLU A 254 3.27 6.20 -8.34
N ALA A 255 1.96 5.92 -8.33
CA ALA A 255 0.96 6.84 -8.84
C ALA A 255 0.79 8.09 -7.95
N VAL A 256 0.82 7.92 -6.62
CA VAL A 256 0.52 8.99 -5.65
C VAL A 256 1.74 9.84 -5.29
N LEU A 257 2.93 9.24 -5.21
CA LEU A 257 4.19 9.89 -4.84
C LEU A 257 5.30 9.62 -5.89
N PRO A 258 5.11 10.03 -7.16
CA PRO A 258 6.06 9.75 -8.22
C PRO A 258 7.45 10.38 -7.97
N ARG A 259 7.53 11.47 -7.18
CA ARG A 259 8.81 12.09 -6.78
C ARG A 259 9.79 11.10 -6.15
N LEU A 260 9.27 10.10 -5.41
CA LEU A 260 10.08 9.05 -4.77
C LEU A 260 9.97 7.72 -5.53
N PHE A 261 8.78 7.35 -6.00
CA PHE A 261 8.48 5.99 -6.44
C PHE A 261 8.28 5.83 -7.95
N LYS A 262 8.59 6.84 -8.79
CA LYS A 262 8.58 6.67 -10.24
C LYS A 262 9.50 5.53 -10.68
N GLY A 263 8.97 4.58 -11.44
CA GLY A 263 9.63 3.36 -11.90
C GLY A 263 9.68 2.23 -10.85
N ALA A 264 8.97 2.35 -9.71
CA ALA A 264 9.06 1.37 -8.63
C ALA A 264 8.37 0.03 -8.97
N THR A 265 7.24 0.06 -9.67
CA THR A 265 6.49 -1.14 -10.05
C THR A 265 7.32 -2.00 -11.01
N GLU A 266 7.86 -1.37 -12.06
CA GLU A 266 8.75 -2.02 -13.03
C GLU A 266 10.00 -2.60 -12.35
N HIS A 267 10.64 -1.81 -11.46
CA HIS A 267 11.81 -2.28 -10.71
C HIS A 267 11.47 -3.47 -9.81
N TYR A 268 10.32 -3.46 -9.13
CA TYR A 268 9.92 -4.57 -8.28
C TYR A 268 9.63 -5.85 -9.06
N LEU A 269 9.04 -5.75 -10.25
CA LEU A 269 8.75 -6.90 -11.12
C LEU A 269 10.01 -7.48 -11.78
N SER A 270 10.96 -6.64 -12.17
CA SER A 270 12.17 -7.06 -12.90
C SER A 270 13.35 -7.42 -11.99
N SER A 271 13.35 -6.99 -10.72
CA SER A 271 14.47 -7.19 -9.81
C SER A 271 14.44 -8.56 -9.11
N ASN A 272 15.59 -9.24 -9.13
CA ASN A 272 15.85 -10.42 -8.30
C ASN A 272 15.84 -10.11 -6.78
N LYS A 273 15.72 -8.84 -6.38
CA LYS A 273 15.63 -8.37 -5.00
C LYS A 273 14.18 -8.13 -4.52
N SER A 274 13.16 -8.61 -5.24
CA SER A 274 11.76 -8.48 -4.83
C SER A 274 11.44 -9.24 -3.53
N HIS A 275 12.21 -10.28 -3.19
CA HIS A 275 11.99 -11.14 -2.03
C HIS A 275 13.21 -11.22 -1.07
N LEU A 276 13.60 -10.09 -0.48
CA LEU A 276 14.70 -10.04 0.48
C LEU A 276 14.28 -10.45 1.90
N ARG A 277 15.25 -11.03 2.64
CA ARG A 277 15.14 -11.40 4.05
C ARG A 277 14.00 -12.37 4.33
N GLN A 278 13.84 -13.35 3.45
CA GLN A 278 12.99 -14.50 3.70
C GLN A 278 13.62 -15.33 4.82
N THR A 279 12.76 -15.81 5.74
CA THR A 279 13.19 -16.75 6.77
C THR A 279 13.59 -18.06 6.08
N SER A 280 14.80 -18.57 6.36
CA SER A 280 15.42 -19.67 5.60
C SER A 280 14.59 -20.95 5.57
N SER A 281 13.91 -21.26 6.67
CA SER A 281 12.97 -22.37 6.76
C SER A 281 11.81 -21.96 7.67
N LYS A 282 10.59 -22.35 7.31
CA LYS A 282 9.38 -22.16 8.12
C LYS A 282 8.43 -23.33 7.87
N ILE A 283 7.71 -23.72 8.91
CA ILE A 283 6.63 -24.70 8.81
C ILE A 283 5.32 -23.93 9.06
N ASN A 284 4.30 -24.22 8.27
CA ASN A 284 2.98 -23.62 8.49
C ASN A 284 2.32 -24.30 9.70
N PRO A 285 1.70 -23.54 10.61
CA PRO A 285 1.01 -24.13 11.75
C PRO A 285 -0.13 -25.07 11.33
N THR A 286 -0.43 -26.05 12.17
CA THR A 286 -1.60 -26.93 12.02
C THR A 286 -2.91 -26.18 12.28
N GLN A 287 -4.02 -26.74 11.81
CA GLN A 287 -5.34 -26.15 12.05
C GLN A 287 -5.69 -26.08 13.55
N ASP A 288 -5.26 -27.07 14.34
CA ASP A 288 -5.48 -27.07 15.79
C ASP A 288 -4.72 -25.93 16.48
N THR A 289 -3.46 -25.70 16.08
CA THR A 289 -2.66 -24.56 16.55
C THR A 289 -3.32 -23.24 16.17
N ILE A 290 -3.76 -23.10 14.90
CA ILE A 290 -4.45 -21.89 14.43
C ILE A 290 -5.70 -21.65 15.28
N ALA A 291 -6.57 -22.65 15.43
CA ALA A 291 -7.79 -22.56 16.20
C ALA A 291 -7.53 -22.22 17.68
N LYS A 292 -6.45 -22.74 18.28
CA LYS A 292 -6.04 -22.40 19.64
C LYS A 292 -5.61 -20.94 19.76
N ILE A 293 -4.80 -20.45 18.82
CA ILE A 293 -4.35 -19.04 18.81
C ILE A 293 -5.53 -18.09 18.58
N GLN A 294 -6.46 -18.43 17.69
CA GLN A 294 -7.60 -17.59 17.34
C GLN A 294 -8.57 -17.34 18.50
N LYS A 295 -8.54 -18.17 19.55
CA LYS A 295 -9.31 -17.96 20.77
C LYS A 295 -8.81 -16.77 21.59
N SER A 296 -7.54 -16.39 21.47
CA SER A 296 -6.92 -15.30 22.22
C SER A 296 -7.49 -13.93 21.82
N ASP A 297 -7.79 -13.10 22.80
CA ASP A 297 -8.26 -11.72 22.53
C ASP A 297 -7.17 -10.86 21.89
N ILE A 298 -5.89 -11.11 22.19
CA ILE A 298 -4.77 -10.45 21.52
C ILE A 298 -4.79 -10.72 20.02
N TRP A 299 -5.04 -11.97 19.62
CA TRP A 299 -5.15 -12.33 18.22
C TRP A 299 -6.33 -11.60 17.56
N LYS A 300 -7.51 -11.63 18.20
CA LYS A 300 -8.72 -11.01 17.65
C LYS A 300 -8.50 -9.53 17.37
N MET A 301 -7.91 -8.81 18.32
CA MET A 301 -7.67 -7.36 18.20
C MET A 301 -6.60 -7.00 17.15
N GLU A 302 -5.49 -7.74 17.12
CA GLU A 302 -4.47 -7.58 16.07
C GLU A 302 -5.02 -7.92 14.68
N ASN A 303 -5.86 -8.96 14.59
CA ASN A 303 -6.51 -9.36 13.34
C ASN A 303 -7.56 -8.33 12.91
N GLU A 304 -8.29 -7.74 13.85
CA GLU A 304 -9.25 -6.67 13.58
C GLU A 304 -8.57 -5.42 13.01
N LEU A 305 -7.40 -5.02 13.53
CA LEU A 305 -6.60 -3.96 12.91
C LEU A 305 -6.14 -4.35 11.49
N TYR A 306 -5.70 -5.59 11.29
CA TYR A 306 -5.27 -6.09 9.98
C TYR A 306 -6.41 -6.03 8.96
N GLU A 307 -7.58 -6.58 9.29
CA GLU A 307 -8.73 -6.57 8.38
C GLU A 307 -9.22 -5.14 8.11
N PHE A 308 -9.24 -4.27 9.12
CA PHE A 308 -9.58 -2.85 8.94
C PHE A 308 -8.64 -2.16 7.95
N ALA A 309 -7.33 -2.33 8.12
CA ALA A 309 -6.34 -1.76 7.21
C ALA A 309 -6.43 -2.39 5.81
N TYR A 310 -6.68 -3.69 5.73
CA TYR A 310 -6.79 -4.41 4.46
C TYR A 310 -8.02 -3.98 3.66
N GLU A 311 -9.17 -3.81 4.32
CA GLU A 311 -10.38 -3.28 3.72
C GLU A 311 -10.16 -1.85 3.21
N HIS A 312 -9.54 -0.99 4.03
CA HIS A 312 -9.20 0.37 3.64
C HIS A 312 -8.25 0.41 2.44
N PHE A 313 -7.20 -0.41 2.43
CA PHE A 313 -6.28 -0.53 1.30
C PHE A 313 -6.99 -0.97 0.02
N LYS A 314 -7.85 -1.99 0.09
CA LYS A 314 -8.68 -2.44 -1.04
C LYS A 314 -9.59 -1.34 -1.56
N PHE A 315 -10.17 -0.53 -0.67
CA PHE A 315 -10.98 0.62 -1.06
C PHE A 315 -10.18 1.65 -1.86
N VAL A 316 -9.00 2.05 -1.36
CA VAL A 316 -8.10 3.00 -2.05
C VAL A 316 -7.68 2.44 -3.41
N LYS A 317 -7.22 1.18 -3.44
CA LYS A 317 -6.83 0.46 -4.66
C LYS A 317 -7.94 0.46 -5.71
N ARG A 318 -9.19 0.12 -5.34
CA ARG A 318 -10.32 0.13 -6.28
C ARG A 318 -10.58 1.52 -6.87
N LYS A 319 -10.45 2.57 -6.06
CA LYS A 319 -10.65 3.95 -6.56
C LYS A 319 -9.55 4.42 -7.51
N MET A 320 -8.37 3.83 -7.42
CA MET A 320 -7.25 4.09 -8.34
C MET A 320 -7.32 3.19 -9.60
N LEU A 321 -7.52 1.89 -9.45
CA LEU A 321 -7.43 0.90 -10.54
C LEU A 321 -8.67 0.79 -11.44
N MET A 322 -9.75 1.54 -11.20
CA MET A 322 -10.90 1.60 -12.12
C MET A 322 -10.58 2.30 -13.44
N LYS A 323 -9.38 2.90 -13.58
CA LYS A 323 -8.85 3.49 -14.81
C LYS A 323 -7.37 3.14 -14.88
N ASP A 324 -6.86 2.95 -16.11
CA ASP A 324 -5.51 2.49 -16.46
C ASP A 324 -4.40 2.78 -15.42
N VAL A 325 -3.59 1.76 -15.10
CA VAL A 325 -2.58 1.79 -14.00
C VAL A 325 -1.58 2.95 -14.16
N ASN A 326 -1.42 3.44 -15.38
CA ASN A 326 -0.43 4.46 -15.75
C ASN A 326 -0.90 5.91 -15.56
N SER A 327 -2.20 6.17 -15.35
CA SER A 327 -2.67 7.49 -14.91
C SER A 327 -4.14 7.42 -14.50
N VAL A 328 -4.46 7.66 -13.23
CA VAL A 328 -5.83 8.01 -12.87
C VAL A 328 -6.07 9.42 -13.39
N PRO A 329 -6.90 9.63 -14.43
CA PRO A 329 -7.09 10.96 -14.99
C PRO A 329 -7.68 11.87 -13.92
N GLN A 330 -7.14 13.07 -13.80
CA GLN A 330 -7.66 14.07 -12.87
C GLN A 330 -9.14 14.34 -13.22
N ILE A 331 -10.04 14.01 -12.30
CA ILE A 331 -11.49 14.16 -12.48
C ILE A 331 -12.06 15.46 -11.89
N TYR A 332 -11.20 16.34 -11.39
CA TYR A 332 -11.59 17.63 -10.84
C TYR A 332 -10.84 18.76 -11.56
N PHE A 333 -11.47 19.91 -11.72
CA PHE A 333 -10.83 21.11 -12.26
C PHE A 333 -11.35 22.33 -11.50
N TYR A 334 -10.58 23.41 -11.53
CA TYR A 334 -10.97 24.66 -10.90
C TYR A 334 -11.71 25.52 -11.91
N GLU A 335 -12.94 25.93 -11.58
CA GLU A 335 -13.68 26.94 -12.34
C GLU A 335 -13.89 28.20 -11.51
N LYS A 336 -14.19 29.32 -12.17
CA LYS A 336 -14.56 30.60 -11.52
C LYS A 336 -13.50 31.16 -10.55
N VAL A 337 -12.21 31.00 -10.86
CA VAL A 337 -11.11 31.63 -10.10
C VAL A 337 -11.26 33.17 -10.15
N ARG A 338 -11.26 33.80 -8.97
CA ARG A 338 -11.45 35.24 -8.73
C ARG A 338 -10.61 35.72 -7.53
N PRO A 339 -10.18 36.99 -7.49
CA PRO A 339 -10.26 37.97 -8.58
C PRO A 339 -9.38 37.55 -9.77
N LYS A 340 -9.66 38.12 -10.94
CA LYS A 340 -8.88 37.81 -12.15
C LYS A 340 -7.47 38.35 -12.06
#